data_AF-A0AA38C9W7-F1
#
_entry.id   AF-A0AA38C9W7-F1
#
_cell.length_a   1.000
_cell.length_b   1.000
_cell.length_c   1.000
_cell.angle_alpha   90.00
_cell.angle_beta   90.00
_cell.angle_gamma   90.00
#
_symmetry.space_group_name_H-M   'P 1'
#
loop_
_entity.id
_entity.type
_entity.pdbx_description
1 polymer ?
#
loop_
_entity_poly.entity_id
_entity_poly.type
_entity_poly.pdbx_seq_one_letter_code
_entity_poly.pdbx_strand_id
1 'polypeptide(L)'
;ANQKAKLIILFSVTDDVQPHIRDATSAKDAWDKLSTVYEAKNKNAILNLLSQLHTLKFKHNEKVEVFLRRVATLRASLLALGKEISDEDLVPI
;
A
#
# COMPACT_ATOMS: atom_id res chain seq x y z
N ALA A 1 17.26 -12.93 23.15
CA ALA A 1 17.06 -12.80 21.68
C ALA A 1 15.84 -11.94 21.31
N ASN A 2 14.66 -12.25 21.85
CA ASN A 2 13.39 -11.59 21.44
C ASN A 2 13.29 -10.07 21.77
N GLN A 3 13.87 -9.62 22.90
CA GLN A 3 13.84 -8.21 23.30
C GLN A 3 14.59 -7.28 22.33
N LYS A 4 15.75 -7.73 21.81
CA LYS A 4 16.54 -6.97 20.84
C LYS A 4 15.78 -6.79 19.52
N ALA A 5 15.12 -7.85 19.04
CA ALA A 5 14.29 -7.80 17.84
C ALA A 5 13.11 -6.83 18.00
N LYS A 6 12.44 -6.81 19.17
CA LYS A 6 11.37 -5.85 19.45
C LYS A 6 11.89 -4.40 19.38
N LEU A 7 13.04 -4.12 19.99
CA LEU A 7 13.63 -2.77 19.97
C LEU A 7 14.02 -2.34 18.56
N ILE A 8 14.59 -3.24 17.76
CA ILE A 8 14.92 -2.95 16.35
C ILE A 8 13.65 -2.56 15.57
N ILE A 9 12.56 -3.31 15.73
CA ILE A 9 11.28 -2.98 15.08
C ILE A 9 10.79 -1.61 15.57
N LEU A 10 10.81 -1.34 16.88
CA LEU A 10 10.37 -0.08 17.46
C LEU A 10 11.16 1.14 16.95
N PHE A 11 12.49 1.01 16.80
CA PHE A 11 13.34 2.08 16.30
C PHE A 11 13.34 2.20 14.77
N SER A 12 12.89 1.17 14.05
CA SER A 12 12.77 1.20 12.58
C SER A 12 11.46 1.83 12.08
N VAL A 13 10.47 2.00 12.95
CA VAL A 13 9.18 2.60 12.59
C VAL A 13 9.12 4.07 12.99
N THR A 14 8.38 4.87 12.22
CA THR A 14 8.14 6.28 12.51
C THR A 14 7.40 6.48 13.83
N ASP A 15 7.59 7.65 14.47
CA ASP A 15 7.05 7.95 15.80
C ASP A 15 5.52 7.79 15.90
N ASP A 16 4.80 8.01 14.79
CA ASP A 16 3.34 7.81 14.71
C ASP A 16 2.91 6.34 14.88
N VAL A 17 3.83 5.40 14.63
CA VAL A 17 3.57 3.96 14.60
C VAL A 17 3.95 3.30 15.92
N GLN A 18 4.89 3.89 16.65
CA GLN A 18 5.39 3.37 17.94
C GLN A 18 4.30 3.14 19.00
N PRO A 19 3.26 3.99 19.16
CA PRO A 19 2.19 3.75 20.13
C PRO A 19 1.44 2.44 19.89
N HIS A 20 1.33 1.99 18.64
CA HIS A 20 0.58 0.78 18.28
C HIS A 20 1.32 -0.53 18.63
N ILE A 21 2.65 -0.47 18.80
CA ILE A 21 3.50 -1.64 19.09
C ILE A 21 4.18 -1.57 20.46
N ARG A 22 4.02 -0.47 21.19
CA ARG A 22 4.65 -0.26 22.50
C ARG A 22 4.27 -1.38 23.49
N ASP A 23 2.99 -1.75 23.50
CA ASP A 23 2.41 -2.77 24.38
C ASP A 23 2.61 -4.20 23.85
N ALA A 24 3.36 -4.38 22.76
CA ALA A 24 3.65 -5.72 22.25
C ALA A 24 4.61 -6.46 23.18
N THR A 25 4.32 -7.71 23.50
CA THR A 25 5.16 -8.51 24.43
C THR A 25 6.30 -9.26 23.73
N SER A 26 6.23 -9.39 22.40
CA SER A 26 7.27 -10.01 21.58
C SER A 26 7.43 -9.27 20.25
N ALA A 27 8.55 -9.52 19.56
CA ALA A 27 8.76 -9.00 18.21
C ALA A 27 7.69 -9.48 17.23
N LYS A 28 7.23 -10.74 17.39
CA LYS A 28 6.12 -11.30 16.62
C LYS A 28 4.82 -10.57 16.90
N ASP A 29 4.49 -10.33 18.16
CA ASP A 29 3.28 -9.59 18.56
C ASP A 29 3.32 -8.14 18.05
N ALA A 30 4.49 -7.50 18.02
CA ALA A 30 4.66 -6.18 17.42
C ALA A 30 4.38 -6.22 15.91
N TRP A 31 4.95 -7.21 15.20
CA TRP A 31 4.72 -7.40 13.77
C TRP A 31 3.25 -7.75 13.45
N ASP A 32 2.61 -8.59 14.25
CA ASP A 32 1.21 -9.00 14.07
C ASP A 32 0.26 -7.80 14.31
N LYS A 33 0.55 -6.94 15.30
CA LYS A 33 -0.19 -5.69 15.53
C LYS A 33 -0.01 -4.70 14.37
N LEU A 34 1.22 -4.54 13.85
CA LEU A 34 1.47 -3.71 12.66
C LEU A 34 0.71 -4.26 11.45
N SER A 35 0.79 -5.57 11.23
CA SER A 35 0.07 -6.23 10.13
C SER A 35 -1.42 -6.00 10.28
N THR A 36 -2.00 -6.15 11.47
CA THR A 36 -3.44 -5.91 11.68
C THR A 36 -3.86 -4.47 11.36
N VAL A 37 -3.09 -3.48 11.82
CA VAL A 37 -3.41 -2.05 11.63
C VAL A 37 -3.19 -1.60 10.18
N TYR A 38 -2.10 -2.05 9.56
CA TYR A 38 -1.67 -1.57 8.25
C TYR A 38 -2.09 -2.46 7.09
N GLU A 39 -2.35 -3.76 7.28
CA GLU A 39 -2.92 -4.63 6.25
C GLU A 39 -4.37 -4.23 5.93
N ALA A 40 -5.17 -3.85 6.95
CA ALA A 40 -6.51 -3.30 6.72
C ALA A 40 -6.46 -1.95 5.98
N LYS A 41 -5.50 -1.08 6.31
CA LYS A 41 -5.24 0.15 5.55
C LYS A 41 -4.77 -0.15 4.12
N ASN A 42 -3.95 -1.18 3.91
CA ASN A 42 -3.55 -1.64 2.58
C ASN A 42 -4.75 -2.11 1.77
N LYS A 43 -5.69 -2.87 2.35
CA LYS A 43 -6.92 -3.29 1.64
C LYS A 43 -7.77 -2.10 1.20
N ASN A 44 -7.95 -1.09 2.06
CA ASN A 44 -8.65 0.14 1.70
C ASN A 44 -7.88 0.94 0.63
N ALA A 45 -6.55 1.02 0.72
CA ALA A 45 -5.72 1.67 -0.29
C ALA A 45 -5.80 0.96 -1.64
N ILE A 46 -5.79 -0.37 -1.66
CA ILE A 46 -5.99 -1.20 -2.85
C ILE A 46 -7.37 -0.92 -3.47
N LEU A 47 -8.45 -0.94 -2.66
CA LEU A 47 -9.80 -0.64 -3.16
C LEU A 47 -9.92 0.77 -3.74
N ASN A 48 -9.30 1.76 -3.08
CA ASN A 48 -9.26 3.13 -3.57
C ASN A 48 -8.51 3.25 -4.90
N LEU A 49 -7.37 2.57 -5.04
CA LEU A 49 -6.58 2.56 -6.27
C LEU A 49 -7.32 1.82 -7.41
N LEU A 50 -8.03 0.74 -7.11
CA LEU A 50 -8.89 0.04 -8.08
C LEU A 50 -10.06 0.94 -8.52
N SER A 51 -10.67 1.68 -7.60
CA SER A 51 -11.71 2.65 -7.95
C SER A 51 -11.17 3.76 -8.85
N GLN A 52 -9.97 4.28 -8.55
CA GLN A 52 -9.28 5.25 -9.41
C GLN A 52 -8.94 4.66 -10.78
N LEU A 53 -8.59 3.38 -10.85
CA LEU A 53 -8.33 2.69 -12.11
C LEU A 53 -9.61 2.54 -12.95
N HIS A 54 -10.70 2.07 -12.36
CA HIS A 54 -12.00 1.92 -13.05
C HIS A 54 -12.61 3.25 -13.50
N THR A 55 -12.32 4.32 -12.77
CA THR A 55 -12.76 5.68 -13.13
C THR A 55 -11.73 6.41 -14.00
N LEU A 56 -10.59 5.78 -14.30
CA LEU A 56 -9.53 6.37 -15.10
C LEU A 56 -9.99 6.49 -16.55
N LYS A 57 -10.46 7.69 -16.89
CA LYS A 57 -10.84 8.03 -18.27
C LYS A 57 -9.81 8.97 -18.88
N PHE A 58 -9.61 8.79 -20.18
CA PHE A 58 -8.86 9.74 -20.99
C PHE A 58 -9.60 11.09 -20.96
N LYS A 59 -8.93 12.13 -20.47
CA LYS A 59 -9.56 13.46 -20.40
C LYS A 59 -9.56 14.10 -21.79
N HIS A 60 -10.62 14.84 -22.11
CA HIS A 60 -10.65 15.65 -23.31
C HIS A 60 -9.53 16.70 -23.21
N ASN A 61 -8.61 16.73 -24.18
CA ASN A 61 -7.37 17.53 -24.20
C ASN A 61 -6.17 17.00 -23.38
N GLU A 62 -6.19 15.75 -22.92
CA GLU A 62 -4.99 15.09 -22.36
C GLU A 62 -4.11 14.53 -23.48
N LYS A 63 -2.78 14.65 -23.35
CA LYS A 63 -1.86 13.93 -24.25
C LYS A 63 -1.84 12.45 -23.86
N VAL A 64 -1.81 11.56 -24.85
CA VAL A 64 -1.73 10.10 -24.64
C VAL A 64 -0.59 9.71 -23.69
N GLU A 65 0.58 10.36 -23.81
CA GLU A 65 1.73 10.14 -22.92
C GLU A 65 1.44 10.47 -21.44
N VAL A 66 0.61 11.47 -21.17
CA VAL A 66 0.24 11.88 -19.80
C VAL A 66 -0.74 10.87 -19.21
N PHE A 67 -1.67 10.39 -20.02
CA PHE A 67 -2.60 9.33 -19.64
C PHE A 67 -1.86 8.02 -19.33
N LEU A 68 -0.98 7.57 -20.24
CA LEU A 68 -0.17 6.35 -20.04
C LEU A 68 0.71 6.43 -18.78
N ARG A 69 1.24 7.62 -18.48
CA ARG A 69 2.01 7.84 -17.25
C ARG A 69 1.16 7.66 -15.99
N ARG A 70 -0.08 8.18 -15.99
CA ARG A 70 -1.02 8.00 -14.87
C ARG A 70 -1.38 6.52 -14.68
N VAL A 71 -1.61 5.80 -15.77
CA VAL A 71 -1.83 4.34 -15.76
C VAL A 71 -0.63 3.63 -15.14
N ALA A 72 0.59 3.95 -15.61
CA ALA A 72 1.83 3.34 -15.10
C ALA A 72 2.06 3.63 -13.61
N THR A 73 1.77 4.86 -13.15
CA THR A 73 1.86 5.22 -11.72
C THR A 73 0.85 4.45 -10.86
N LEU A 74 -0.39 4.29 -11.35
CA LEU A 74 -1.41 3.49 -10.65
C LEU A 74 -1.02 2.02 -10.59
N ARG A 75 -0.52 1.45 -11.70
CA ARG A 75 -0.02 0.07 -11.74
C ARG A 75 1.13 -0.14 -10.77
N ALA A 76 2.11 0.76 -10.75
CA ALA A 76 3.23 0.70 -9.80
C ALA A 76 2.77 0.78 -8.33
N SER A 77 1.77 1.62 -8.05
CA SER A 77 1.20 1.75 -6.69
C SER A 77 0.46 0.49 -6.24
N LEU A 78 -0.25 -0.17 -7.16
CA LEU A 78 -0.93 -1.44 -6.89
C LEU A 78 0.07 -2.60 -6.71
N LEU A 79 1.13 -2.63 -7.52
CA LEU A 79 2.21 -3.60 -7.39
C LEU A 79 2.94 -3.46 -6.04
N ALA A 80 3.20 -2.22 -5.59
CA ALA A 80 3.78 -1.95 -4.28
C ALA A 80 2.92 -2.44 -3.10
N LEU A 81 1.60 -2.60 -3.32
CA LEU A 81 0.65 -3.17 -2.37
C LEU A 81 0.44 -4.68 -2.57
N GLY A 82 1.24 -5.32 -3.43
CA GLY A 82 1.20 -6.76 -3.69
C GLY A 82 0.07 -7.19 -4.63
N LYS A 83 -0.59 -6.26 -5.32
CA LYS A 83 -1.62 -6.57 -6.31
C LYS A 83 -1.10 -6.33 -7.72
N GLU A 84 -0.77 -7.40 -8.41
CA GLU A 84 -0.41 -7.35 -9.83
C GLU A 84 -1.67 -7.15 -10.67
N ILE A 85 -1.61 -6.19 -11.60
CA ILE A 85 -2.68 -5.92 -12.57
C ILE A 85 -2.09 -6.16 -13.95
N SER A 86 -2.77 -7.01 -14.73
CA SER A 86 -2.39 -7.34 -16.10
C SER A 86 -2.75 -6.19 -17.03
N ASP A 87 -2.07 -6.07 -18.17
CA ASP A 87 -2.42 -5.07 -19.17
C ASP A 87 -3.83 -5.30 -19.76
N GLU A 88 -4.36 -6.53 -19.66
CA GLU A 88 -5.74 -6.87 -20.02
C GLU A 88 -6.78 -6.23 -19.08
N ASP A 89 -6.44 -6.01 -17.81
CA ASP A 89 -7.30 -5.35 -16.82
C ASP A 89 -7.29 -3.82 -16.97
N LEU A 90 -6.36 -3.28 -17.78
CA LEU A 90 -6.20 -1.85 -18.05
C LEU A 90 -6.98 -1.39 -19.28
N VAL A 91 -7.69 -2.29 -19.96
CA VAL A 91 -8.49 -1.95 -21.14
C VAL A 91 -9.72 -1.15 -20.69
N PRO A 92 -9.88 0.11 -21.16
CA PRO A 92 -11.07 0.89 -20.86
C PRO A 92 -12.28 0.23 -21.53
N ILE A 93 -13.30 -0.10 -20.73
CA ILE A 93 -14.64 -0.50 -21.21
C ILE A 93 -15.38 0.74 -21.74
#